data_AF-A0A6P2YJ62-F1
#
_entry.id   AF-A0A6P2YJ62-F1
#
_cell.length_a   1.000
_cell.length_b   1.000
_cell.length_c   1.000
_cell.angle_alpha   90.00
_cell.angle_beta   90.00
_cell.angle_gamma   90.00
#
_symmetry.space_group_name_H-M   'P 1'
#
loop_
_entity.id
_entity.type
_entity.pdbx_description
1 polymer ?
#
loop_
_entity_poly.entity_id
_entity_poly.type
_entity_poly.pdbx_seq_one_letter_code
_entity_poly.pdbx_strand_id
1 'polypeptide(L)'
;MTPERFRTIVAAYGSDARRWPDGERAAAEAWARAHPGDALAALDDAAELDAWLANDTVAPPASALVERIVATAPAPRRARRRGAVWWSGAAFAGVGLAGALAGAVAVSMLMLGSVPPSHEPGYLTTTFGGPSVDWSDE
;
A
#
# COMPACT_ATOMS: atom_id res chain seq x y z
N MET A 1 15.20 -9.49 42.80
CA MET A 1 13.84 -9.30 43.36
C MET A 1 13.84 -9.82 44.78
N THR A 2 13.11 -9.19 45.72
CA THR A 2 12.86 -9.79 47.03
C THR A 2 11.71 -10.82 46.94
N PRO A 3 11.67 -11.83 47.82
CA PRO A 3 10.58 -12.80 47.86
C PRO A 3 9.20 -12.15 48.04
N GLU A 4 9.12 -11.11 48.87
CA GLU A 4 7.87 -10.38 49.16
C GLU A 4 7.37 -9.66 47.89
N ARG A 5 8.28 -9.09 47.11
CA ARG A 5 7.92 -8.42 45.86
C ARG A 5 7.43 -9.41 44.81
N PHE A 6 8.08 -10.56 44.70
CA PHE A 6 7.62 -11.64 43.83
C PHE A 6 6.21 -12.10 44.21
N ARG A 7 5.96 -12.39 45.50
CA ARG A 7 4.62 -12.77 45.99
C ARG A 7 3.57 -11.69 45.72
N THR A 8 3.93 -10.42 45.86
CA THR A 8 3.03 -9.29 45.53
C THR A 8 2.66 -9.28 44.05
N ILE A 9 3.62 -9.52 43.16
CA ILE A 9 3.37 -9.60 41.71
C ILE A 9 2.44 -10.77 41.40
N VAL A 10 2.73 -11.95 41.92
CA VAL A 10 1.91 -13.15 41.67
C VAL A 10 0.49 -12.98 42.23
N ALA A 11 0.34 -12.43 43.43
CA ALA A 11 -0.97 -12.16 44.02
C ALA A 11 -1.80 -11.11 43.24
N ALA A 12 -1.15 -10.11 42.64
CA ALA A 12 -1.84 -9.03 41.92
C ALA A 12 -2.15 -9.38 40.45
N TYR A 13 -1.27 -10.13 39.79
CA TYR A 13 -1.33 -10.38 38.34
C TYR A 13 -1.62 -11.84 37.98
N GLY A 14 -1.61 -12.74 38.97
CA GLY A 14 -1.85 -14.16 38.79
C GLY A 14 -0.59 -14.96 38.40
N SER A 15 -0.85 -16.22 38.07
CA SER A 15 0.17 -17.23 37.76
C SER A 15 0.86 -17.05 36.40
N ASP A 16 0.25 -16.32 35.46
CA ASP A 16 0.78 -16.14 34.11
C ASP A 16 1.78 -14.99 34.04
N ALA A 17 3.05 -15.33 33.80
CA ALA A 17 4.15 -14.37 33.70
C ALA A 17 3.94 -13.29 32.62
N ARG A 18 3.13 -13.56 31.58
CA ARG A 18 2.81 -12.57 30.55
C ARG A 18 1.97 -11.41 31.06
N ARG A 19 1.22 -11.60 32.17
CA ARG A 19 0.41 -10.57 32.82
C ARG A 19 1.23 -9.69 33.78
N TRP A 20 2.47 -10.06 34.09
CA TRP A 20 3.29 -9.33 35.05
C TRP A 20 3.80 -7.99 34.50
N PRO A 21 4.07 -6.99 35.37
CA PRO A 21 4.57 -5.68 34.96
C PRO A 21 5.84 -5.78 34.11
N ASP A 22 5.88 -5.10 32.95
CA ASP A 22 7.01 -5.20 32.00
C ASP A 22 8.37 -4.91 32.64
N GLY A 23 8.45 -3.89 33.51
CA GLY A 23 9.70 -3.50 34.18
C GLY A 23 10.22 -4.51 35.21
N GLU A 24 9.38 -5.44 35.67
CA GLU A 24 9.70 -6.37 36.75
C GLU A 24 9.63 -7.85 36.32
N ARG A 25 9.02 -8.14 35.16
CA ARG A 25 8.81 -9.49 34.64
C ARG A 25 10.10 -10.30 34.53
N ALA A 26 11.13 -9.76 33.89
CA ALA A 26 12.40 -10.44 33.73
C ALA A 26 13.07 -10.76 35.08
N ALA A 27 12.95 -9.85 36.05
CA ALA A 27 13.47 -10.05 37.40
C ALA A 27 12.65 -11.08 38.19
N ALA A 28 11.33 -11.13 37.99
CA ALA A 28 10.44 -12.11 38.61
C ALA A 28 10.69 -13.52 38.06
N GLU A 29 10.82 -13.66 36.73
CA GLU A 29 11.15 -14.93 36.06
C GLU A 29 12.55 -15.43 36.45
N ALA A 30 13.54 -14.53 36.55
CA ALA A 30 14.86 -14.89 37.05
C ALA A 30 14.81 -15.36 38.50
N TRP A 31 14.02 -14.69 39.35
CA TRP A 31 13.84 -15.09 40.75
C TRP A 31 13.15 -16.45 40.87
N ALA A 32 12.09 -16.69 40.09
CA ALA A 32 11.36 -17.95 40.08
C ALA A 32 12.24 -19.13 39.66
N ARG A 33 13.11 -18.95 38.65
CA ARG A 33 14.10 -19.96 38.25
C ARG A 33 15.15 -20.23 39.33
N ALA A 34 15.54 -19.21 40.09
CA ALA A 34 16.52 -19.35 41.16
C ALA A 34 15.93 -19.98 42.43
N HIS A 35 14.62 -19.85 42.67
CA HIS A 35 13.92 -20.34 43.87
C HIS A 35 12.67 -21.15 43.50
N PRO A 36 12.84 -22.32 42.83
CA PRO A 36 11.72 -23.04 42.25
C PRO A 36 10.70 -23.52 43.30
N GLY A 37 11.12 -23.87 44.51
CA GLY A 37 10.20 -24.32 45.56
C GLY A 37 9.26 -23.21 46.05
N ASP A 38 9.81 -22.05 46.38
CA ASP A 38 9.02 -20.89 46.82
C ASP A 38 8.17 -20.31 45.69
N ALA A 39 8.70 -20.36 44.46
CA ALA A 39 7.98 -19.92 43.28
C ALA A 39 6.80 -20.84 42.97
N LEU A 40 6.99 -22.16 43.02
CA LEU A 40 5.93 -23.14 42.78
C LEU A 40 4.78 -22.94 43.76
N ALA A 41 5.07 -22.81 45.06
CA ALA A 41 4.04 -22.60 46.07
C ALA A 41 3.20 -21.35 45.79
N ALA A 42 3.84 -20.21 45.49
CA ALA A 42 3.11 -18.98 45.19
C ALA A 42 2.35 -19.03 43.86
N LEU A 43 2.89 -19.72 42.85
CA LEU A 43 2.26 -19.84 41.53
C LEU A 43 1.08 -20.81 41.53
N ASP A 44 1.17 -21.92 42.27
CA ASP A 44 0.10 -22.92 42.38
C ASP A 44 -1.13 -22.32 43.07
N ASP A 45 -0.93 -21.59 44.19
CA ASP A 45 -2.01 -20.86 44.88
C ASP A 45 -2.73 -19.89 43.93
N ALA A 46 -1.97 -19.15 43.12
CA ALA A 46 -2.52 -18.21 42.15
C ALA A 46 -3.17 -18.92 40.94
N ALA A 47 -2.64 -20.07 40.51
CA ALA A 47 -3.16 -20.85 39.41
C ALA A 47 -4.50 -21.51 39.76
N GLU A 48 -4.67 -21.97 41.00
CA GLU A 48 -5.96 -22.48 41.49
C GLU A 48 -7.05 -21.40 41.42
N LEU A 49 -6.74 -20.20 41.93
CA LEU A 49 -7.67 -19.07 41.86
C LEU A 49 -7.97 -18.66 40.41
N ASP A 50 -6.93 -18.55 39.57
CA ASP A 50 -7.08 -18.25 38.15
C ASP A 50 -7.99 -19.28 37.45
N ALA A 51 -7.87 -20.57 37.80
CA ALA A 51 -8.70 -21.64 37.24
C ALA A 51 -10.17 -21.53 37.68
N TRP A 52 -10.42 -21.18 38.95
CA TRP A 52 -11.78 -20.93 39.43
C TRP A 52 -12.43 -19.75 38.72
N LEU A 53 -11.69 -18.66 38.55
CA LEU A 53 -12.17 -17.47 37.83
C LEU A 53 -12.38 -17.74 36.34
N ALA A 54 -11.55 -18.58 35.72
CA ALA A 54 -11.69 -18.94 34.30
C ALA A 54 -12.96 -19.77 34.01
N ASN A 55 -13.51 -20.44 35.02
CA ASN A 55 -14.76 -21.19 34.89
C ASN A 55 -16.01 -20.31 34.93
N ASP A 56 -15.89 -19.03 35.31
CA ASP A 56 -17.02 -18.11 35.30
C ASP A 56 -17.41 -17.74 33.86
N THR A 57 -18.54 -18.27 33.40
CA THR A 57 -19.06 -17.98 32.06
C THR A 57 -20.05 -16.82 32.12
N VAL A 58 -19.70 -15.69 31.52
CA VAL A 58 -20.60 -14.55 31.37
C VAL A 58 -21.61 -14.82 30.24
N ALA A 59 -22.89 -14.53 30.49
CA ALA A 59 -23.93 -14.62 29.47
C ALA A 59 -23.60 -13.71 28.27
N PRO A 60 -23.94 -14.12 27.03
CA PRO A 60 -23.71 -13.28 25.86
C PRO A 60 -24.43 -11.93 25.99
N PRO A 61 -23.82 -10.83 25.52
CA PRO A 61 -24.41 -9.50 25.63
C PRO A 61 -25.73 -9.42 24.86
N ALA A 62 -26.69 -8.69 25.41
CA ALA A 62 -27.98 -8.45 24.74
C ALA A 62 -27.77 -7.75 23.39
N SER A 63 -28.54 -8.13 22.37
CA SER A 63 -28.48 -7.53 21.02
C SER A 63 -28.62 -6.00 21.06
N ALA A 64 -29.46 -5.47 21.94
CA ALA A 64 -29.64 -4.03 22.14
C ALA A 64 -28.37 -3.28 22.60
N LEU A 65 -27.44 -3.95 23.29
CA LEU A 65 -26.13 -3.35 23.63
C LEU A 65 -25.25 -3.25 22.39
N VAL A 66 -25.21 -4.31 21.59
CA VAL A 66 -24.45 -4.37 20.34
C VAL A 66 -24.94 -3.29 19.38
N GLU A 67 -26.25 -3.17 19.19
CA GLU A 67 -26.86 -2.13 18.34
C GLU A 67 -26.49 -0.72 18.79
N ARG A 68 -26.52 -0.46 20.10
CA ARG A 68 -26.15 0.84 20.67
C ARG A 68 -24.68 1.18 20.41
N ILE A 69 -23.78 0.21 20.60
CA ILE A 69 -22.35 0.40 20.32
C ILE A 69 -22.15 0.74 18.85
N VAL A 70 -22.79 0.00 17.94
CA VAL A 70 -22.72 0.25 16.49
C VAL A 70 -23.29 1.62 16.13
N ALA A 71 -24.41 2.03 16.72
CA ALA A 71 -25.01 3.33 16.50
C ALA A 71 -24.13 4.50 17.00
N THR A 72 -23.37 4.28 18.07
CA THR A 72 -22.42 5.29 18.60
C THR A 72 -21.07 5.30 17.89
N ALA A 73 -20.80 4.35 16.99
CA ALA A 73 -19.52 4.25 16.32
C ALA A 73 -19.29 5.46 15.38
N PRO A 74 -18.15 6.15 15.47
CA PRO A 74 -17.85 7.26 14.57
C PRO A 74 -17.82 6.81 13.11
N ALA A 75 -18.47 7.57 12.23
CA ALA A 75 -18.59 7.22 10.82
C ALA A 75 -17.20 7.01 10.18
N PRO A 76 -17.00 5.95 9.38
CA PRO A 76 -15.71 5.68 8.77
C PRO A 76 -15.33 6.80 7.79
N ARG A 77 -14.24 7.51 8.10
CA ARG A 77 -13.64 8.59 7.27
C ARG A 77 -13.37 8.19 5.81
N ARG A 78 -13.39 6.88 5.52
CA ARG A 78 -13.11 6.28 4.20
C ARG A 78 -14.17 6.59 3.15
N ALA A 79 -15.44 6.76 3.53
CA ALA A 79 -16.52 7.09 2.58
C ALA A 79 -16.27 8.45 1.90
N ARG A 80 -15.76 9.44 2.64
CA ARG A 80 -15.49 10.79 2.14
C ARG A 80 -14.33 10.86 1.13
N ARG A 81 -13.36 9.94 1.20
CA ARG A 81 -12.23 9.89 0.23
C ARG A 81 -12.61 9.29 -1.12
N ARG A 82 -13.59 8.37 -1.17
CA ARG A 82 -14.00 7.74 -2.44
C ARG A 82 -14.69 8.73 -3.39
N GLY A 83 -15.44 9.69 -2.85
CA GLY A 83 -16.03 10.77 -3.66
C GLY A 83 -14.97 11.66 -4.32
N ALA A 84 -13.92 12.04 -3.59
CA ALA A 84 -12.86 12.91 -4.13
C ALA A 84 -12.03 12.26 -5.25
N VAL A 85 -11.75 10.95 -5.14
CA VAL A 85 -10.97 10.21 -6.15
C VAL A 85 -11.77 10.03 -7.45
N TRP A 86 -13.09 9.84 -7.37
CA TRP A 86 -13.93 9.70 -8.57
C TRP A 86 -13.98 11.01 -9.38
N TRP A 87 -14.04 12.16 -8.70
CA TRP A 87 -13.93 13.47 -9.35
C TRP A 87 -12.54 13.78 -9.91
N SER A 88 -11.50 13.11 -9.42
CA SER A 88 -10.14 13.26 -9.97
C SER A 88 -10.04 12.72 -11.40
N GLY A 89 -10.86 11.72 -11.76
CA GLY A 89 -10.93 11.21 -13.14
C GLY A 89 -11.55 12.20 -14.14
N ALA A 90 -12.52 13.01 -13.69
CA ALA A 90 -13.14 14.04 -14.55
C ALA A 90 -12.18 15.19 -14.90
N ALA A 91 -11.23 15.52 -14.01
CA ALA A 91 -10.20 16.52 -14.28
C ALA A 91 -9.24 16.11 -15.41
N PHE A 92 -8.95 14.81 -15.55
CA PHE A 92 -8.11 14.29 -16.64
C PHE A 92 -8.82 14.29 -18.01
N ALA A 93 -10.15 14.16 -18.03
CA ALA A 93 -10.92 14.19 -19.27
C ALA A 93 -10.85 15.56 -19.98
N GLY A 94 -10.73 16.66 -19.22
CA GLY A 94 -10.61 18.01 -19.80
C GLY A 94 -9.25 18.28 -20.48
N VAL A 95 -8.16 17.77 -19.90
CA VAL A 95 -6.79 18.00 -20.43
C VAL A 95 -6.56 17.25 -21.75
N GLY A 96 -7.13 16.04 -21.89
CA GLY A 96 -7.00 15.26 -23.13
C GLY A 96 -7.63 15.93 -24.35
N LEU A 97 -8.76 16.61 -24.17
CA LEU A 97 -9.48 17.26 -25.27
C LEU A 97 -8.77 18.54 -25.75
N ALA A 98 -8.21 19.31 -24.83
CA ALA A 98 -7.38 20.49 -25.18
C ALA A 98 -6.06 20.08 -25.87
N GLY A 99 -5.42 19.01 -25.39
CA GLY A 99 -4.20 18.48 -25.99
C GLY A 99 -4.42 17.95 -27.42
N ALA A 100 -5.54 17.24 -27.67
CA ALA A 100 -5.89 16.73 -28.99
C ALA A 100 -6.12 17.87 -30.01
N LEU A 101 -6.82 18.93 -29.61
CA LEU A 101 -7.05 20.10 -30.47
C LEU A 101 -5.73 20.82 -30.81
N ALA A 102 -4.87 21.04 -29.81
CA ALA A 102 -3.56 21.66 -30.05
C ALA A 102 -2.67 20.82 -30.98
N GLY A 103 -2.66 19.49 -30.79
CA GLY A 103 -1.94 18.57 -31.67
C GLY A 103 -2.44 18.57 -33.11
N ALA A 104 -3.77 18.57 -33.31
CA ALA A 104 -4.37 18.63 -34.64
C ALA A 104 -3.99 19.93 -35.39
N VAL A 105 -4.00 21.07 -34.71
CA VAL A 105 -3.59 22.36 -35.29
C VAL A 105 -2.11 22.35 -35.67
N ALA A 106 -1.23 21.82 -34.80
CA ALA A 106 0.20 21.75 -35.07
C ALA A 106 0.53 20.87 -36.29
N VAL A 107 -0.10 19.71 -36.42
CA VAL A 107 0.07 18.82 -37.58
C VAL A 107 -0.46 19.47 -38.86
N SER A 108 -1.59 20.17 -38.78
CA SER A 108 -2.15 20.87 -39.95
C SER A 108 -1.22 21.99 -40.44
N MET A 109 -0.59 22.74 -39.53
CA MET A 109 0.40 23.75 -39.93
C MET A 109 1.67 23.13 -40.52
N LEU A 110 2.13 22.01 -39.96
CA LEU A 110 3.32 21.31 -40.46
C LEU A 110 3.11 20.76 -41.88
N MET A 111 1.93 20.19 -42.16
CA MET A 111 1.57 19.69 -43.49
C MET A 111 1.36 20.81 -44.51
N LEU A 112 0.90 21.98 -44.08
CA LEU A 112 0.78 23.15 -44.97
C LEU A 112 2.14 23.80 -45.27
N GLY A 113 3.12 23.64 -44.38
CA GLY A 113 4.48 24.14 -44.53
C GLY A 113 5.44 23.19 -45.27
N SER A 114 5.07 21.92 -45.47
CA SER A 114 5.90 20.97 -46.22
C SER A 114 5.72 21.15 -47.74
N VAL A 115 6.71 21.77 -48.38
CA VAL A 115 6.83 21.80 -49.84
C VAL A 115 7.09 20.37 -50.34
N PRO A 116 6.30 19.83 -51.29
CA PRO A 116 6.50 18.47 -51.79
C PRO A 116 7.87 18.35 -52.48
N PRO A 117 8.57 17.21 -52.38
CA PRO A 117 9.87 17.02 -53.01
C PRO A 117 9.75 17.13 -54.54
N SER A 118 10.50 18.06 -55.12
CA SER A 118 10.59 18.28 -56.56
C SER A 118 11.19 17.06 -57.27
N HIS A 119 10.42 16.41 -58.13
CA HIS A 119 10.94 15.49 -59.14
C HIS A 119 11.67 16.30 -60.22
N GLU A 120 12.97 16.09 -60.42
CA GLU A 120 13.70 16.66 -61.55
C GLU A 120 13.65 15.70 -62.76
N PRO A 121 13.10 16.12 -63.91
CA PRO A 121 13.32 15.45 -65.19
C PRO A 121 14.47 16.15 -65.92
N GLY A 122 15.71 15.77 -65.63
CA GLY A 122 16.92 16.29 -66.27
C GLY A 122 17.16 15.70 -67.67
N TYR A 123 16.29 16.01 -68.62
CA TYR A 123 16.64 15.93 -70.05
C TYR A 123 17.53 17.11 -70.42
N LEU A 124 18.52 16.85 -71.29
CA LEU A 124 19.45 17.79 -71.96
C LEU A 124 20.84 17.93 -71.33
N THR A 125 21.65 16.87 -71.44
CA THR A 125 23.07 17.05 -71.80
C THR A 125 23.32 16.34 -73.13
N THR A 126 23.47 17.13 -74.19
CA THR A 126 23.91 16.70 -75.52
C THR A 126 25.35 17.17 -75.66
N THR A 127 26.30 16.24 -75.68
CA THR A 127 27.68 16.54 -76.09
C THR A 127 27.98 15.65 -77.28
N PHE A 128 28.16 16.30 -78.43
CA PHE A 128 28.45 15.69 -79.72
C PHE A 128 29.64 14.74 -79.68
N GLY A 129 29.48 13.60 -80.34
CA GLY A 129 30.53 12.68 -80.74
C GLY A 129 30.07 11.87 -81.96
N GLY A 130 30.03 12.51 -83.13
CA GLY A 130 30.12 11.78 -84.41
C GLY A 130 31.57 11.32 -84.67
N PRO A 131 31.93 10.64 -85.77
CA PRO A 131 31.15 10.33 -86.98
C PRO A 131 31.13 8.82 -87.34
N SER A 132 30.20 8.39 -88.22
CA SER A 132 30.25 7.08 -88.88
C SER A 132 30.37 7.23 -90.41
N VAL A 133 31.62 7.07 -90.88
CA VAL A 133 32.13 6.39 -92.11
C VAL A 133 31.13 5.32 -92.61
N ASP A 134 30.88 4.95 -93.87
CA ASP A 134 31.36 5.24 -95.24
C ASP A 134 30.54 4.34 -96.21
N TRP A 135 30.65 4.62 -97.52
CA TRP A 135 30.48 3.76 -98.71
C TRP A 135 29.35 4.09 -99.70
N SER A 136 29.74 4.68 -100.84
CA SER A 136 29.19 4.45 -102.17
C SER A 136 30.34 4.39 -103.18
N ASP A 137 30.28 3.36 -104.02
CA ASP A 137 31.28 2.72 -104.89
C ASP A 137 31.88 3.57 -106.02
N GLU A 138 33.18 3.37 -106.32
CA GLU A 138 33.72 2.81 -107.58
C GLU A 138 35.25 2.54 -107.50
#